data_AF-A0A367RB17-F1
#
_entry.id   AF-A0A367RB17-F1
#
_cell.length_a   1.000
_cell.length_b   1.000
_cell.length_c   1.000
_cell.angle_alpha   90.00
_cell.angle_beta   90.00
_cell.angle_gamma   90.00
#
_symmetry.space_group_name_H-M   'P 1'
#
loop_
_entity.id
_entity.type
_entity.pdbx_description
1 polymer ?
#
loop_
_entity_poly.entity_id
_entity_poly.type
_entity_poly.pdbx_seq_one_letter_code
_entity_poly.pdbx_strand_id
1 'polypeptide(L)'
;MQKETRNIGYFFDTCDGGNGAAEAIFTDFPKFTAAAYALASECGCDMGCSRCLHSTACPQQNELLLKDVGLFLLEVISQAALNSQNSSSIFGG
;
A
#
# COMPACT_ATOMS: atom_id res chain seq x y z
N MET A 1 11.58 26.58 -12.06
CA MET A 1 11.93 25.19 -11.70
C MET A 1 10.84 24.66 -10.78
N GLN A 2 9.98 23.76 -11.26
CA GLN A 2 9.01 23.09 -10.39
C GLN A 2 9.74 21.98 -9.63
N LYS A 3 9.65 21.99 -8.30
CA LYS A 3 10.25 20.95 -7.45
C LYS A 3 9.36 19.72 -7.53
N GLU A 4 9.80 18.71 -8.28
CA GLU A 4 9.09 17.44 -8.34
C GLU A 4 9.03 16.83 -6.93
N THR A 5 7.82 16.76 -6.38
CA THR A 5 7.59 16.25 -5.03
C THR A 5 7.19 14.79 -5.16
N ARG A 6 8.14 13.90 -4.94
CA ARG A 6 7.87 12.46 -4.89
C ARG A 6 7.32 12.10 -3.51
N ASN A 7 6.16 11.45 -3.48
CA ASN A 7 5.63 10.83 -2.27
C ASN A 7 6.31 9.46 -2.09
N ILE A 8 6.94 9.25 -0.95
CA ILE A 8 7.69 8.02 -0.64
C ILE A 8 7.16 7.44 0.66
N GLY A 9 6.77 6.16 0.64
CA GLY A 9 6.42 5.38 1.81
C GLY A 9 7.48 4.32 2.10
N TYR A 10 7.66 3.97 3.37
CA TYR A 10 8.65 2.99 3.81
C TYR A 10 7.97 1.88 4.62
N PHE A 11 8.38 0.64 4.37
CA PHE A 11 8.10 -0.51 5.23
C PHE A 11 9.43 -0.95 5.85
N PHE A 12 9.46 -1.08 7.17
CA PHE A 12 10.66 -1.51 7.89
C PHE A 12 10.28 -2.23 9.19
N ASP A 13 11.10 -3.20 9.56
CA ASP A 13 10.95 -3.90 10.83
C ASP A 13 11.48 -2.99 11.96
N THR A 14 10.79 -2.94 13.09
CA THR A 14 11.18 -2.11 14.24
C THR A 14 11.97 -2.88 15.30
N CYS A 15 12.14 -4.19 15.14
CA CYS A 15 12.93 -5.02 16.04
C CYS A 15 14.40 -5.03 15.63
N ASP A 16 15.30 -5.08 16.62
CA ASP A 16 16.73 -5.18 16.37
C ASP A 16 17.06 -6.44 15.55
N GLY A 17 17.92 -6.30 14.54
CA GLY A 17 18.24 -7.36 13.57
C GLY A 17 17.16 -7.68 12.53
N GLY A 18 15.93 -7.16 12.67
CA GLY A 18 14.82 -7.44 11.76
C GLY A 18 14.16 -8.81 11.99
N ASN A 19 12.91 -8.95 11.56
CA ASN A 19 12.16 -10.21 11.62
C ASN A 19 11.71 -10.72 10.24
N GLY A 20 12.05 -9.99 9.17
CA GLY A 20 11.78 -10.36 7.79
C GLY A 20 10.39 -9.95 7.30
N ALA A 21 9.62 -9.18 8.06
CA ALA A 21 8.27 -8.75 7.61
C ALA A 21 8.36 -7.81 6.41
N ALA A 22 9.26 -6.82 6.44
CA ALA A 22 9.48 -5.93 5.30
C ALA A 22 9.98 -6.70 4.06
N GLU A 23 10.84 -7.71 4.24
CA GLU A 23 11.32 -8.57 3.15
C GLU A 23 10.17 -9.37 2.53
N ALA A 24 9.34 -10.02 3.35
CA ALA A 24 8.19 -10.78 2.88
C ALA A 24 7.18 -9.90 2.12
N ILE A 25 6.92 -8.67 2.61
CA ILE A 25 6.08 -7.69 1.90
C ILE A 25 6.68 -7.36 0.53
N PHE A 26 8.00 -7.16 0.44
CA PHE A 26 8.66 -6.81 -0.80
C PHE A 26 8.64 -7.97 -1.81
N THR A 27 8.93 -9.20 -1.36
CA THR A 27 8.91 -10.40 -2.20
C THR A 27 7.52 -10.63 -2.81
N ASP A 28 6.47 -10.53 -1.99
CA ASP A 28 5.08 -10.78 -2.39
C ASP A 28 4.27 -9.47 -2.58
N PHE A 29 4.92 -8.39 -3.01
CA PHE A 29 4.30 -7.06 -3.06
C PHE A 29 2.99 -6.98 -3.89
N PRO A 30 2.85 -7.64 -5.06
CA PRO A 30 1.57 -7.66 -5.77
C PRO A 30 0.44 -8.31 -4.96
N LYS A 31 0.73 -9.40 -4.26
CA LYS A 31 -0.24 -10.07 -3.40
C LYS A 31 -0.61 -9.19 -2.20
N PHE A 32 0.38 -8.53 -1.60
CA PHE A 32 0.17 -7.59 -0.50
C PHE A 32 -0.75 -6.43 -0.90
N THR A 33 -0.49 -5.79 -2.05
CA THR A 33 -1.27 -4.67 -2.56
C THR A 33 -2.70 -5.08 -2.95
N ALA A 34 -2.88 -6.26 -3.55
CA ALA A 34 -4.21 -6.82 -3.84
C ALA A 34 -5.02 -7.08 -2.55
N ALA A 35 -4.38 -7.62 -1.51
CA ALA A 35 -5.03 -7.83 -0.21
C ALA A 35 -5.43 -6.50 0.46
N ALA A 36 -4.59 -5.47 0.37
CA ALA A 36 -4.92 -4.13 0.86
C ALA A 36 -6.11 -3.51 0.10
N TYR A 37 -6.16 -3.66 -1.22
CA TYR A 37 -7.30 -3.22 -2.03
C TYR A 37 -8.60 -3.93 -1.63
N ALA A 38 -8.56 -5.26 -1.48
CA ALA A 38 -9.73 -6.03 -1.03
C ALA A 38 -10.22 -5.58 0.36
N LEU A 39 -9.31 -5.42 1.32
CA LEU A 39 -9.63 -4.93 2.67
C LEU A 39 -10.35 -3.58 2.63
N ALA A 40 -9.87 -2.64 1.82
CA ALA A 40 -10.47 -1.31 1.73
C ALA A 40 -11.81 -1.33 0.99
N SER A 41 -11.88 -2.01 -0.17
CA SER A 41 -13.05 -2.02 -1.04
C SER A 41 -14.25 -2.73 -0.40
N GLU A 42 -14.02 -3.84 0.30
CA GLU A 42 -15.06 -4.64 0.97
C GLU A 42 -15.55 -4.00 2.28
N CYS A 43 -14.86 -2.97 2.78
CA CYS A 43 -15.28 -2.28 3.99
C CYS A 43 -16.54 -1.45 3.75
N GLY A 44 -17.64 -1.72 4.47
CA GLY A 44 -18.93 -1.02 4.34
C GLY A 44 -19.00 0.40 4.94
N CYS A 45 -17.88 1.13 5.02
CA CYS A 45 -17.89 2.55 5.42
C CYS A 45 -17.96 3.47 4.19
N ASP A 46 -18.56 4.65 4.38
CA ASP A 46 -18.77 5.64 3.31
C ASP A 46 -17.49 6.42 2.99
N MET A 47 -16.79 6.86 4.02
CA MET A 47 -15.53 7.61 3.94
C MET A 47 -14.40 6.69 4.37
N GLY A 48 -13.76 6.91 5.52
CA GLY A 48 -12.76 6.01 6.07
C GLY A 48 -13.19 5.39 7.38
N CYS A 49 -12.47 4.39 7.85
CA CYS A 49 -12.50 3.96 9.25
C CYS A 49 -11.21 3.19 9.58
N SER A 50 -10.96 2.97 10.86
CA SER A 50 -9.76 2.25 11.34
C SER A 50 -9.60 0.82 10.81
N ARG A 51 -10.64 0.24 10.18
CA ARG A 51 -10.58 -1.09 9.56
C ARG A 51 -10.02 -1.08 8.14
N CYS A 52 -10.21 0.00 7.37
CA CYS A 52 -9.79 0.08 5.97
C CYS A 52 -8.66 1.08 5.73
N LEU A 53 -8.61 2.16 6.52
CA LEU A 53 -7.63 3.23 6.37
C LEU A 53 -7.10 3.62 7.75
N HIS A 54 -5.80 3.78 7.83
CA HIS A 54 -5.14 4.07 9.08
C HIS A 54 -4.20 5.26 8.96
N SER A 55 -4.46 6.29 9.75
CA SER A 55 -3.57 7.41 9.99
C SER A 55 -3.53 7.67 11.50
N THR A 56 -2.35 7.53 12.10
CA THR A 56 -2.13 7.82 13.52
C THR A 56 -2.35 9.29 13.87
N ALA A 57 -2.35 10.17 12.86
CA ALA A 57 -2.60 11.60 13.03
C ALA A 57 -4.08 11.97 12.96
N CYS A 58 -4.99 11.03 12.63
CA CYS A 58 -6.42 11.34 12.52
C CYS A 58 -7.08 11.34 13.91
N PRO A 59 -7.58 12.49 14.41
CA PRO A 59 -8.23 12.55 15.73
C PRO A 59 -9.64 11.95 15.73
N GLN A 60 -10.23 11.71 14.56
CA GLN A 60 -11.62 11.28 14.38
C GLN A 60 -11.71 9.83 13.94
N GLN A 61 -10.92 8.95 14.54
CA GLN A 61 -10.97 7.49 14.31
C GLN A 61 -10.89 7.06 12.84
N ASN A 62 -10.27 7.88 11.99
CA ASN A 62 -10.17 7.70 10.53
C ASN A 62 -11.49 7.87 9.75
N GLU A 63 -12.56 8.38 10.38
CA GLU A 63 -13.90 8.53 9.77
C GLU A 63 -13.91 9.49 8.57
N LEU A 64 -13.07 10.53 8.58
CA LEU A 64 -13.02 11.54 7.51
C LEU A 64 -11.90 11.32 6.49
N LEU A 65 -11.26 10.15 6.49
CA LEU A 65 -10.29 9.83 5.45
C LEU A 65 -11.00 9.51 4.11
N LEU A 66 -10.41 9.95 3.01
CA LEU A 66 -10.97 9.74 1.68
C LEU A 66 -10.62 8.34 1.16
N LYS A 67 -11.53 7.38 1.34
CA LYS A 67 -11.37 6.00 0.86
C LYS A 67 -11.23 5.90 -0.64
N ASP A 68 -11.96 6.69 -1.40
CA ASP A 68 -11.86 6.66 -2.86
C ASP A 68 -10.45 7.01 -3.34
N VAL A 69 -9.77 7.96 -2.68
CA VAL A 69 -8.37 8.29 -2.98
C VAL A 69 -7.44 7.13 -2.62
N GLY A 70 -7.68 6.48 -1.47
CA GLY A 70 -6.94 5.29 -1.06
C GLY A 70 -7.08 4.13 -2.04
N LEU A 71 -8.31 3.84 -2.50
CA LEU A 71 -8.61 2.81 -3.49
C LEU A 71 -7.93 3.11 -4.83
N PHE A 72 -8.02 4.36 -5.29
CA PHE A 72 -7.35 4.80 -6.51
C PHE A 72 -5.82 4.57 -6.44
N LEU A 73 -5.19 4.96 -5.33
CA LEU A 73 -3.76 4.74 -5.14
C LEU A 73 -3.41 3.25 -5.10
N LEU A 74 -4.19 2.43 -4.39
CA LEU A 74 -3.97 0.98 -4.30
C LEU A 74 -4.09 0.31 -5.67
N GLU A 75 -5.05 0.72 -6.50
CA GLU A 75 -5.21 0.22 -7.86
C GLU A 75 -3.96 0.54 -8.71
N VAL A 76 -3.51 1.79 -8.71
CA VAL A 76 -2.32 2.22 -9.47
C VAL A 76 -1.07 1.48 -8.99
N ILE A 77 -0.88 1.33 -7.68
CA ILE A 77 0.26 0.60 -7.09
C ILE A 77 0.21 -0.89 -7.46
N SER A 78 -0.97 -1.52 -7.40
CA SER A 78 -1.12 -2.94 -7.72
C SER A 78 -0.82 -3.22 -9.19
N GLN A 79 -1.32 -2.38 -10.10
CA GLN A 79 -1.01 -2.48 -11.53
C GLN A 79 0.49 -2.30 -11.81
N ALA A 80 1.12 -1.31 -11.16
CA ALA A 80 2.57 -1.10 -11.28
C ALA A 80 3.36 -2.33 -10.79
N ALA A 81 2.97 -2.89 -9.65
CA ALA A 81 3.62 -4.07 -9.06
C ALA A 81 3.55 -5.31 -9.99
N LEU A 82 2.39 -5.55 -10.60
CA LEU A 82 2.21 -6.64 -11.58
C LEU A 82 3.10 -6.45 -12.82
N ASN A 83 3.18 -5.22 -13.34
CA ASN A 83 4.02 -4.89 -14.50
C ASN A 83 5.52 -5.07 -14.21
N SER A 84 5.97 -4.74 -13.00
CA SER A 84 7.36 -4.93 -12.60
C SER A 84 7.75 -6.42 -12.53
N GLN A 85 6.87 -7.30 -12.06
CA GLN A 85 7.16 -8.75 -12.02
C GLN A 85 7.22 -9.39 -13.41
N ASN A 86 6.36 -8.96 -14.33
CA ASN A 86 6.38 -9.45 -15.71
C ASN A 86 7.65 -9.05 -16.48
N SER A 87 8.35 -8.00 -16.03
CA SER A 87 9.60 -7.53 -16.63
C SER A 87 10.81 -8.36 -16.19
N SER A 88 10.79 -8.89 -14.97
CA SER A 88 11.88 -9.73 -14.41
C SER A 88 11.94 -11.12 -15.04
N SER A 89 10.82 -11.62 -15.59
CA SER A 89 10.72 -12.92 -16.26
C SER A 89 11.43 -12.97 -17.62
N ILE A 90 11.83 -11.81 -18.18
CA ILE A 90 12.47 -11.71 -19.50
C ILE A 90 14.00 -11.85 -19.41
N PHE A 91 14.60 -11.64 -18.23
CA PHE A 91 16.06 -11.68 -18.02
C PHE A 91 16.55 -12.88 -17.19
N GLY A 92 15.71 -13.87 -16.92
CA GLY A 92 16.07 -15.08 -16.18
C GLY A 92 15.95 -16.34 -17.04
N GLY A 93 16.97 -16.61 -17.87
CA GLY A 93 17.15 -17.84 -18.65
C GLY A 93 18.62 -18.09 -18.90
#